data_AF-A0A7Y5RD00-F1
#
_entry.id   AF-A0A7Y5RD00-F1
#
_cell.length_a   1.000
_cell.length_b   1.000
_cell.length_c   1.000
_cell.angle_alpha   90.00
_cell.angle_beta   90.00
_cell.angle_gamma   90.00
#
_symmetry.space_group_name_H-M   'P 1'
#
loop_
_entity.id
_entity.type
_entity.pdbx_description
1 polymer ?
#
loop_
_entity_poly.entity_id
_entity_poly.type
_entity_poly.pdbx_seq_one_letter_code
_entity_poly.pdbx_strand_id
1 'polypeptide(L)'
;MRKLILLLSLVTPLFAQHPEDATPDRPPSIVYDQTMHPFDTTRADPNNWSDTELAALGTAVHDASRECERLEKTAYEGEELFSLARLCGVGLNWPGAYSASVRYVRVEDGKPAPAHVAQGYYLLVQSLLNLQRLSDVIATLDEISKKLPLNAQTAAVFDLAIDGLSVPRLDFALKAAATYQPLLLECIHNPCDGLSATQAQVRAYTNLSLLRNAQKIPDANTGLAMLDAIIAEHKSVPSPAETYVADMARQRYLALEKPFPKATLLPRPKGNTGNTIYTAPAANANLYLFVPETCGGCKALLQQAGVISKGLNDRASVRIALLHSEIPADPAALQPLSSFSAALVPEEFVRGLGITDTPAIVVTDKQDQVRFISSVDTNWFIANGRALLVLDRVVGDQETKEEKPPAK
;
A
#
# COMPACT_ATOMS: atom_id res chain seq x y z
N MET A 1 41.74 -72.71 19.96
CA MET A 1 40.32 -72.32 19.91
C MET A 1 40.00 -71.88 18.49
N ARG A 2 39.02 -72.56 17.86
CA ARG A 2 38.45 -72.25 16.55
C ARG A 2 37.72 -70.90 16.59
N LYS A 3 37.87 -70.06 15.57
CA LYS A 3 36.74 -69.32 14.96
C LYS A 3 36.96 -69.16 13.46
N LEU A 4 36.23 -70.01 12.75
CA LEU A 4 35.86 -69.93 11.35
C LEU A 4 34.81 -68.80 11.23
N ILE A 5 35.00 -67.82 10.33
CA ILE A 5 33.93 -66.89 9.95
C ILE A 5 33.77 -67.00 8.43
N LEU A 6 32.59 -67.49 8.04
CA LEU A 6 32.09 -67.59 6.69
C LEU A 6 31.98 -66.19 6.06
N LEU A 7 32.53 -66.03 4.86
CA LEU A 7 32.06 -65.04 3.89
C LEU A 7 30.76 -65.56 3.28
N LEU A 8 29.63 -64.96 3.67
CA LEU A 8 28.35 -65.14 2.98
C LEU A 8 28.23 -64.07 1.88
N SER A 9 28.25 -64.51 0.63
CA SER A 9 27.95 -63.73 -0.56
C SER A 9 26.46 -63.39 -0.59
N LEU A 10 26.10 -62.15 -0.27
CA LEU A 10 24.76 -61.61 -0.51
C LEU A 10 24.76 -60.94 -1.90
N VAL A 11 24.26 -61.69 -2.88
CA VAL A 11 23.86 -61.18 -4.19
C VAL A 11 22.58 -60.37 -3.98
N THR A 12 22.70 -59.04 -3.95
CA THR A 12 21.54 -58.15 -4.06
C THR A 12 21.03 -58.18 -5.49
N PRO A 13 19.73 -58.43 -5.74
CA PRO A 13 19.17 -58.21 -7.06
C PRO A 13 19.22 -56.71 -7.36
N LEU A 14 19.93 -56.32 -8.42
CA LEU A 14 19.70 -55.04 -9.07
C LEU A 14 18.24 -55.04 -9.55
N PHE A 15 17.34 -54.42 -8.79
CA PHE A 15 16.13 -53.89 -9.37
C PHE A 15 16.57 -52.78 -10.32
N ALA A 16 16.53 -53.06 -11.61
CA ALA A 16 16.56 -52.03 -12.63
C ALA A 16 15.37 -51.09 -12.34
N GLN A 17 15.67 -49.92 -11.79
CA GLN A 17 14.72 -48.81 -11.76
C GLN A 17 14.43 -48.50 -13.23
N HIS A 18 13.23 -48.85 -13.69
CA HIS A 18 12.67 -48.24 -14.89
C HIS A 18 12.72 -46.72 -14.65
N PRO A 19 13.30 -45.92 -15.56
CA PRO A 19 13.06 -44.49 -15.53
C PRO A 19 11.56 -44.32 -15.66
N GLU A 20 10.93 -43.90 -14.57
CA GLU A 20 9.58 -43.41 -14.57
C GLU A 20 9.60 -42.24 -15.57
N ASP A 21 8.99 -42.42 -16.73
CA ASP A 21 8.76 -41.37 -17.72
C ASP A 21 7.93 -40.31 -17.00
N ALA A 22 8.61 -39.38 -16.35
CA ALA A 22 7.99 -38.22 -15.73
C ALA A 22 7.32 -37.46 -16.87
N THR A 23 6.00 -37.55 -16.95
CA THR A 23 5.22 -36.71 -17.84
C THR A 23 5.69 -35.27 -17.61
N PRO A 24 6.13 -34.55 -18.66
CA PRO A 24 6.67 -33.21 -18.49
C PRO A 24 5.67 -32.37 -17.70
N ASP A 25 6.16 -31.74 -16.64
CA ASP A 25 5.33 -30.84 -15.85
C ASP A 25 4.70 -29.80 -16.78
N ARG A 26 3.39 -29.57 -16.60
CA ARG A 26 2.68 -28.53 -17.36
C ARG A 26 3.36 -27.17 -17.09
N PRO A 27 3.54 -26.33 -18.13
CA PRO A 27 4.24 -25.06 -17.99
C PRO A 27 3.49 -24.12 -17.03
N PRO A 28 4.20 -23.27 -16.27
CA PRO A 28 3.62 -22.33 -15.32
C PRO A 28 2.49 -21.47 -15.87
N SER A 29 2.58 -21.00 -17.12
CA SER A 29 1.51 -20.23 -17.79
C SER A 29 0.18 -20.97 -17.80
N ILE A 30 0.18 -22.22 -18.27
CA ILE A 30 -1.01 -23.07 -18.34
C ILE A 30 -1.55 -23.39 -16.95
N VAL A 31 -0.67 -23.64 -15.98
CA VAL A 31 -1.08 -23.93 -14.60
C VAL A 31 -1.69 -22.69 -13.96
N TYR A 32 -1.10 -21.51 -14.15
CA TYR A 32 -1.63 -20.24 -13.67
C TYR A 32 -3.03 -19.97 -14.21
N ASP A 33 -3.23 -20.09 -15.52
CA ASP A 33 -4.54 -19.86 -16.15
C ASP A 33 -5.60 -20.82 -15.61
N GLN A 34 -5.25 -22.09 -15.41
CA GLN A 34 -6.16 -23.10 -14.82
C GLN A 34 -6.51 -22.79 -13.37
N THR A 35 -5.53 -22.36 -12.58
CA THR A 35 -5.72 -22.00 -11.18
C THR A 35 -6.59 -20.76 -11.01
N MET A 36 -6.43 -19.76 -11.88
CA MET A 36 -7.20 -18.51 -11.81
C MET A 36 -8.60 -18.63 -12.43
N HIS A 37 -8.82 -19.58 -13.34
CA HIS A 37 -10.09 -19.74 -14.06
C HIS A 37 -11.36 -19.74 -13.17
N PRO A 38 -11.42 -20.45 -12.02
CA PRO A 38 -12.60 -20.41 -11.17
C PRO A 38 -12.91 -19.01 -10.63
N PHE A 39 -11.88 -18.23 -10.29
CA PHE A 39 -12.03 -16.85 -9.85
C PHE A 39 -12.45 -15.95 -11.01
N ASP A 40 -11.79 -16.07 -12.16
CA ASP A 40 -12.07 -15.23 -13.32
C ASP A 40 -13.49 -15.44 -13.86
N THR A 41 -14.02 -16.66 -13.77
CA THR A 41 -15.38 -16.99 -14.22
C THR A 41 -16.47 -16.62 -13.21
N THR A 42 -16.15 -16.54 -11.92
CA THR A 42 -17.09 -16.08 -10.88
C THR A 42 -17.13 -14.57 -10.74
N ARG A 43 -16.11 -13.86 -11.28
CA ARG A 43 -15.99 -12.41 -11.20
C ARG A 43 -17.08 -11.70 -12.00
N ALA A 44 -18.07 -11.14 -11.31
CA ALA A 44 -19.18 -10.41 -11.91
C ALA A 44 -18.95 -8.89 -11.88
N ASP A 45 -18.36 -8.36 -10.80
CA ASP A 45 -18.06 -6.93 -10.63
C ASP A 45 -16.69 -6.74 -9.95
N PRO A 46 -15.73 -6.02 -10.58
CA PRO A 46 -14.43 -5.77 -9.97
C PRO A 46 -14.49 -4.96 -8.66
N ASN A 47 -15.57 -4.20 -8.43
CA ASN A 47 -15.71 -3.28 -7.30
C ASN A 47 -16.61 -3.82 -6.18
N ASN A 48 -17.29 -4.95 -6.37
CA ASN A 48 -18.20 -5.51 -5.39
C ASN A 48 -17.99 -7.02 -5.29
N TRP A 49 -17.44 -7.45 -4.16
CA TRP A 49 -17.00 -8.83 -3.96
C TRP A 49 -18.05 -9.60 -3.14
N SER A 50 -18.67 -10.58 -3.77
CA SER A 50 -19.56 -11.55 -3.14
C SER A 50 -18.78 -12.60 -2.34
N ASP A 51 -19.45 -13.25 -1.39
CA ASP A 51 -18.88 -14.38 -0.63
C ASP A 51 -18.41 -15.53 -1.54
N THR A 52 -19.09 -15.70 -2.68
CA THR A 52 -18.71 -16.71 -3.69
C THR A 52 -17.41 -16.35 -4.38
N GLU A 53 -17.20 -15.09 -4.77
CA GLU A 53 -15.95 -14.62 -5.38
C GLU A 53 -14.79 -14.71 -4.38
N LEU A 54 -15.02 -14.40 -3.11
CA LEU A 54 -14.01 -14.56 -2.04
C LEU A 54 -13.64 -16.03 -1.81
N ALA A 55 -14.62 -16.94 -1.82
CA ALA A 55 -14.36 -18.38 -1.70
C ALA A 55 -13.60 -18.94 -2.92
N ALA A 56 -13.95 -18.50 -4.12
CA ALA A 56 -13.25 -18.85 -5.35
C ALA A 56 -11.79 -18.36 -5.32
N LEU A 57 -11.55 -17.13 -4.87
CA LEU A 57 -10.20 -16.62 -4.66
C LEU A 57 -9.43 -17.44 -3.63
N GLY A 58 -10.05 -17.77 -2.50
CA GLY A 58 -9.42 -18.62 -1.47
C GLY A 58 -8.98 -19.98 -2.02
N THR A 59 -9.77 -20.56 -2.92
CA THR A 59 -9.43 -21.82 -3.61
C THR A 59 -8.27 -21.63 -4.58
N ALA A 60 -8.30 -20.57 -5.40
CA ALA A 60 -7.21 -20.24 -6.32
C ALA A 60 -5.89 -19.98 -5.58
N VAL A 61 -5.91 -19.29 -4.44
CA VAL A 61 -4.72 -19.08 -3.59
C VAL A 61 -4.16 -20.41 -3.08
N HIS A 62 -5.02 -21.30 -2.57
CA HIS A 62 -4.59 -22.61 -2.09
C HIS A 62 -3.95 -23.47 -3.19
N ASP A 63 -4.62 -23.55 -4.34
CA ASP A 63 -4.12 -24.30 -5.50
C ASP A 63 -2.82 -23.69 -6.04
N ALA A 64 -2.73 -22.37 -6.13
CA ALA A 64 -1.53 -21.66 -6.58
C ALA A 64 -0.33 -21.94 -5.68
N SER A 65 -0.53 -21.95 -4.35
CA SER A 65 0.54 -22.28 -3.39
C SER A 65 1.10 -23.67 -3.64
N ARG A 66 0.22 -24.68 -3.74
CA ARG A 66 0.61 -26.07 -3.99
C ARG A 66 1.35 -26.23 -5.33
N GLU A 67 0.82 -25.62 -6.38
CA GLU A 67 1.43 -25.72 -7.72
C GLU A 67 2.76 -24.96 -7.82
N CYS A 68 2.89 -23.80 -7.16
CA CYS A 68 4.16 -23.09 -7.06
C CYS A 68 5.24 -23.98 -6.41
N GLU A 69 4.95 -24.60 -5.26
CA GLU A 69 5.91 -25.48 -4.56
C GLU A 69 6.36 -26.68 -5.42
N ARG A 70 5.47 -27.17 -6.28
CA ARG A 70 5.77 -28.25 -7.22
C ARG A 70 6.66 -27.73 -8.36
N LEU A 71 6.28 -26.62 -8.99
CA LEU A 71 6.90 -26.10 -10.21
C LEU A 71 8.21 -25.35 -9.96
N GLU A 72 8.43 -24.77 -8.78
CA GLU A 72 9.64 -23.99 -8.47
C GLU A 72 10.94 -24.81 -8.65
N LYS A 73 10.85 -26.14 -8.55
CA LYS A 73 11.98 -27.07 -8.69
C LYS A 73 12.45 -27.25 -10.14
N THR A 74 11.66 -26.80 -11.11
CA THR A 74 11.91 -26.99 -12.53
C THR A 74 12.55 -25.73 -13.14
N ALA A 75 13.52 -25.93 -14.03
CA ALA A 75 14.24 -24.85 -14.67
C ALA A 75 13.43 -24.25 -15.84
N TYR A 76 12.62 -23.23 -15.54
CA TYR A 76 11.91 -22.43 -16.54
C TYR A 76 12.71 -21.21 -17.01
N GLU A 77 12.39 -20.67 -18.18
CA GLU A 77 13.02 -19.47 -18.78
C GLU A 77 11.98 -18.55 -19.40
N GLY A 78 12.37 -17.30 -19.71
CA GLY A 78 11.52 -16.33 -20.39
C GLY A 78 10.19 -16.08 -19.68
N GLU A 79 9.10 -16.02 -20.44
CA GLU A 79 7.76 -15.73 -19.93
C GLU A 79 7.19 -16.80 -18.97
N GLU A 80 7.76 -18.01 -18.96
CA GLU A 80 7.38 -19.02 -17.98
C GLU A 80 7.90 -18.67 -16.58
N LEU A 81 8.99 -17.90 -16.47
CA LEU A 81 9.42 -17.35 -15.18
C LEU A 81 8.47 -16.28 -14.68
N PHE A 82 7.95 -15.44 -15.56
CA PHE A 82 6.93 -14.45 -15.20
C PHE A 82 5.65 -15.13 -14.73
N SER A 83 5.19 -16.14 -15.45
CA SER A 83 4.01 -16.93 -15.09
C SER A 83 4.20 -17.67 -13.76
N LEU A 84 5.39 -18.25 -13.53
CA LEU A 84 5.75 -18.86 -12.25
C LEU A 84 5.75 -17.83 -11.11
N ALA A 85 6.32 -16.64 -11.32
CA ALA A 85 6.31 -15.57 -10.33
C ALA A 85 4.89 -15.14 -9.96
N ARG A 86 3.98 -15.03 -10.95
CA ARG A 86 2.56 -14.74 -10.73
C ARG A 86 1.88 -15.85 -9.94
N LEU A 87 2.09 -17.11 -10.31
CA LEU A 87 1.54 -18.27 -9.62
C LEU A 87 1.97 -18.29 -8.15
N CYS A 88 3.27 -18.15 -7.89
CA CYS A 88 3.80 -18.09 -6.53
C CYS A 88 3.30 -16.88 -5.75
N GLY A 89 3.17 -15.71 -6.40
CA GLY A 89 2.61 -14.50 -5.79
C GLY A 89 1.15 -14.66 -5.38
N VAL A 90 0.31 -15.26 -6.24
CA VAL A 90 -1.08 -15.61 -5.90
C VAL A 90 -1.13 -16.61 -4.76
N GLY A 91 -0.27 -17.63 -4.78
CA GLY A 91 -0.14 -18.61 -3.72
C GLY A 91 0.46 -18.08 -2.42
N LEU A 92 0.84 -16.79 -2.35
CA LEU A 92 1.54 -16.17 -1.22
C LEU A 92 2.88 -16.86 -0.86
N ASN A 93 3.45 -17.64 -1.80
CA ASN A 93 4.79 -18.20 -1.69
C ASN A 93 5.82 -17.15 -2.15
N TRP A 94 6.12 -16.21 -1.25
CA TRP A 94 7.03 -15.10 -1.53
C TRP A 94 8.47 -15.53 -1.84
N PRO A 95 9.06 -16.57 -1.22
CA PRO A 95 10.36 -17.10 -1.65
C PRO A 95 10.38 -17.54 -3.12
N GLY A 96 9.38 -18.30 -3.56
CA GLY A 96 9.26 -18.74 -4.95
C GLY A 96 9.01 -17.59 -5.92
N ALA A 97 8.11 -16.66 -5.55
CA ALA A 97 7.85 -15.46 -6.33
C ALA A 97 9.10 -14.59 -6.49
N TYR A 98 9.89 -14.41 -5.42
CA TYR A 98 11.18 -13.72 -5.47
C TYR A 98 12.16 -14.43 -6.40
N SER A 99 12.35 -15.74 -6.24
CA SER A 99 13.29 -16.55 -7.03
C SER A 99 12.98 -16.44 -8.54
N ALA A 100 11.72 -16.62 -8.91
CA ALA A 100 11.27 -16.51 -10.29
C ALA A 100 11.38 -15.07 -10.83
N SER A 101 10.98 -14.06 -10.06
CA SER A 101 11.01 -12.66 -10.49
C SER A 101 12.43 -12.15 -10.71
N VAL A 102 13.39 -12.45 -9.82
CA VAL A 102 14.80 -12.07 -10.00
C VAL A 102 15.37 -12.64 -11.29
N ARG A 103 15.04 -13.89 -11.62
CA ARG A 103 15.49 -14.53 -12.86
C ARG A 103 14.82 -13.91 -14.09
N TYR A 104 13.54 -13.55 -13.99
CA TYR A 104 12.79 -12.94 -15.08
C TYR A 104 13.27 -11.53 -15.42
N VAL A 105 13.42 -10.65 -14.43
CA VAL A 105 13.77 -9.23 -14.66
C VAL A 105 15.22 -9.01 -15.04
N ARG A 106 16.03 -10.08 -15.11
CA ARG A 106 17.44 -9.98 -15.46
C ARG A 106 17.58 -9.52 -16.91
N VAL A 107 17.82 -8.22 -17.08
CA VAL A 107 18.18 -7.63 -18.37
C VAL A 107 19.67 -7.90 -18.61
N GLU A 108 19.98 -8.71 -19.61
CA GLU A 108 21.35 -8.95 -20.07
C GLU A 108 21.76 -7.88 -21.10
N ASP A 109 22.99 -7.38 -20.99
CA ASP A 109 23.51 -6.37 -21.90
C ASP A 109 23.42 -6.83 -23.36
N GLY A 110 22.82 -6.00 -24.21
CA GLY A 110 22.64 -6.28 -25.63
C GLY A 110 21.43 -7.17 -25.98
N LYS A 111 20.63 -7.61 -24.99
CA LYS A 111 19.33 -8.26 -25.24
C LYS A 111 18.17 -7.30 -24.95
N PRO A 112 17.05 -7.40 -25.71
CA PRO A 112 15.85 -6.65 -25.37
C PRO A 112 15.34 -7.08 -23.99
N ALA A 113 14.82 -6.12 -23.23
CA ALA A 113 14.15 -6.42 -21.97
C ALA A 113 12.93 -7.35 -22.23
N PRO A 114 12.59 -8.23 -21.28
CA PRO A 114 11.38 -9.04 -21.36
C PRO A 114 10.11 -8.20 -21.54
N ALA A 115 9.09 -8.77 -22.18
CA ALA A 115 7.87 -8.04 -22.54
C ALA A 115 7.14 -7.45 -21.32
N HIS A 116 7.16 -8.16 -20.19
CA HIS A 116 6.49 -7.77 -18.94
C HIS A 116 7.50 -7.36 -17.85
N VAL A 117 8.66 -6.81 -18.23
CA VAL A 117 9.74 -6.51 -17.27
C VAL A 117 9.27 -5.63 -16.10
N ALA A 118 8.41 -4.64 -16.34
CA ALA A 118 7.88 -3.78 -15.29
C ALA A 118 6.98 -4.54 -14.31
N GLN A 119 6.12 -5.44 -14.78
CA GLN A 119 5.30 -6.33 -13.95
C GLN A 119 6.16 -7.35 -13.21
N GLY A 120 7.25 -7.82 -13.83
CA GLY A 120 8.26 -8.64 -13.17
C GLY A 120 8.90 -7.92 -11.99
N TYR A 121 9.27 -6.65 -12.17
CA TYR A 121 9.79 -5.81 -11.09
C TYR A 121 8.74 -5.54 -10.01
N TYR A 122 7.47 -5.37 -10.38
CA TYR A 122 6.38 -5.25 -9.42
C TYR A 122 6.31 -6.48 -8.50
N LEU A 123 6.30 -7.69 -9.08
CA LEU A 123 6.29 -8.96 -8.31
C LEU A 123 7.56 -9.12 -7.47
N LEU A 124 8.71 -8.71 -7.99
CA LEU A 124 9.97 -8.72 -7.25
C LEU A 124 9.88 -7.81 -6.01
N VAL A 125 9.49 -6.55 -6.18
CA VAL A 125 9.35 -5.58 -5.08
C VAL A 125 8.31 -6.06 -4.07
N GLN A 126 7.17 -6.57 -4.54
CA GLN A 126 6.15 -7.15 -3.66
C GLN A 126 6.70 -8.31 -2.83
N SER A 127 7.46 -9.21 -3.45
CA SER A 127 8.09 -10.34 -2.76
C SER A 127 9.12 -9.86 -1.73
N LEU A 128 9.96 -8.88 -2.08
CA LEU A 128 10.96 -8.30 -1.19
C LEU A 128 10.33 -7.61 0.03
N LEU A 129 9.22 -6.88 -0.16
CA LEU A 129 8.44 -6.28 0.92
C LEU A 129 7.92 -7.35 1.89
N ASN A 130 7.32 -8.43 1.37
CA ASN A 130 6.80 -9.52 2.19
C ASN A 130 7.89 -10.32 2.91
N LEU A 131 9.05 -10.48 2.27
CA LEU A 131 10.25 -11.10 2.87
C LEU A 131 11.04 -10.15 3.78
N GLN A 132 10.57 -8.91 3.99
CA GLN A 132 11.23 -7.88 4.80
C GLN A 132 12.67 -7.55 4.35
N ARG A 133 12.98 -7.73 3.06
CA ARG A 133 14.29 -7.45 2.46
C ARG A 133 14.37 -6.02 1.92
N LEU A 134 14.25 -5.06 2.83
CA LEU A 134 13.97 -3.66 2.47
C LEU A 134 15.15 -2.94 1.81
N SER A 135 16.39 -3.31 2.12
CA SER A 135 17.59 -2.83 1.40
C SER A 135 17.49 -3.15 -0.09
N ASP A 136 16.99 -4.34 -0.40
CA ASP A 136 16.95 -4.86 -1.75
C ASP A 136 15.79 -4.23 -2.51
N VAL A 137 14.71 -3.80 -1.83
CA VAL A 137 13.67 -2.96 -2.42
C VAL A 137 14.30 -1.67 -2.97
N ILE A 138 15.10 -0.96 -2.17
CA ILE A 138 15.72 0.30 -2.61
C ILE A 138 16.74 0.07 -3.71
N ALA A 139 17.56 -0.99 -3.62
CA ALA A 139 18.47 -1.36 -4.69
C ALA A 139 17.73 -1.66 -6.00
N THR A 140 16.58 -2.33 -5.92
CA THR A 140 15.73 -2.65 -7.08
C THR A 140 15.13 -1.38 -7.69
N LEU A 141 14.63 -0.45 -6.87
CA LEU A 141 14.11 0.83 -7.37
C LEU A 141 15.19 1.70 -8.03
N ASP A 142 16.40 1.72 -7.45
CA ASP A 142 17.57 2.39 -8.04
C ASP A 142 17.95 1.75 -9.39
N GLU A 143 17.93 0.43 -9.49
CA GLU A 143 18.13 -0.28 -10.76
C GLU A 143 17.07 0.10 -11.81
N ILE A 144 15.79 0.07 -11.44
CA ILE A 144 14.68 0.46 -12.33
C ILE A 144 14.89 1.89 -12.83
N SER A 145 15.23 2.83 -11.93
CA SER A 145 15.44 4.25 -12.29
C SER A 145 16.56 4.47 -13.31
N LYS A 146 17.51 3.53 -13.41
CA LYS A 146 18.66 3.61 -14.33
C LYS A 146 18.42 2.87 -15.65
N LYS A 147 17.63 1.80 -15.63
CA LYS A 147 17.47 0.87 -16.75
C LYS A 147 16.18 1.04 -17.53
N LEU A 148 15.11 1.52 -16.88
CA LEU A 148 13.78 1.60 -17.49
C LEU A 148 13.31 3.05 -17.52
N PRO A 149 12.70 3.51 -18.64
CA PRO A 149 12.04 4.80 -18.66
C PRO A 149 10.83 4.79 -17.72
N LEU A 150 10.51 5.95 -17.14
CA LEU A 150 9.29 6.06 -16.34
C LEU A 150 8.06 5.99 -17.25
N ASN A 151 7.17 5.07 -16.95
CA ASN A 151 5.85 4.90 -17.54
C ASN A 151 4.83 4.50 -16.45
N ALA A 152 3.57 4.29 -16.82
CA ALA A 152 2.52 3.89 -15.88
C ALA A 152 2.86 2.62 -15.06
N GLN A 153 3.50 1.64 -15.69
CA GLN A 153 3.79 0.34 -15.06
C GLN A 153 4.97 0.43 -14.11
N THR A 154 6.06 1.11 -14.50
CA THR A 154 7.19 1.36 -13.60
C THR A 154 6.79 2.28 -12.45
N ALA A 155 5.92 3.28 -12.71
CA ALA A 155 5.35 4.14 -11.68
C ALA A 155 4.63 3.31 -10.60
N ALA A 156 3.85 2.30 -11.00
CA ALA A 156 3.18 1.40 -10.07
C ALA A 156 4.15 0.61 -9.18
N VAL A 157 5.38 0.32 -9.64
CA VAL A 157 6.41 -0.33 -8.81
C VAL A 157 6.90 0.60 -7.70
N PHE A 158 7.14 1.86 -8.02
CA PHE A 158 7.50 2.87 -7.02
C PHE A 158 6.36 3.12 -6.03
N ASP A 159 5.13 3.26 -6.54
CA ASP A 159 3.93 3.45 -5.73
C ASP A 159 3.78 2.28 -4.73
N LEU A 160 3.88 1.03 -5.20
CA LEU A 160 3.86 -0.17 -4.34
C LEU A 160 4.90 -0.11 -3.22
N ALA A 161 6.15 0.22 -3.55
CA ALA A 161 7.23 0.29 -2.57
C ALA A 161 6.97 1.38 -1.53
N ILE A 162 6.60 2.58 -1.98
CA ILE A 162 6.36 3.73 -1.11
C ILE A 162 5.17 3.46 -0.19
N ASP A 163 4.07 2.93 -0.71
CA ASP A 163 2.88 2.58 0.06
C ASP A 163 3.16 1.47 1.07
N GLY A 164 3.95 0.47 0.68
CA GLY A 164 4.39 -0.62 1.55
C GLY A 164 5.32 -0.16 2.69
N LEU A 165 6.08 0.92 2.49
CA LEU A 165 7.12 1.38 3.42
C LEU A 165 6.72 2.60 4.25
N SER A 166 5.83 3.47 3.78
CA SER A 166 5.54 4.80 4.35
C SER A 166 5.15 4.78 5.84
N VAL A 167 4.44 3.74 6.25
CA VAL A 167 4.05 3.52 7.65
C VAL A 167 5.05 2.65 8.42
N PRO A 168 5.37 1.41 7.99
CA PRO A 168 6.22 0.55 8.81
C PRO A 168 7.69 0.99 8.85
N ARG A 169 8.21 1.62 7.78
CA ARG A 169 9.65 1.87 7.56
C ARG A 169 9.87 3.17 6.77
N LEU A 170 9.53 4.28 7.41
CA LEU A 170 9.57 5.62 6.81
C LEU A 170 10.93 5.96 6.19
N ASP A 171 12.04 5.56 6.83
CA ASP A 171 13.39 5.81 6.33
C ASP A 171 13.63 5.21 4.93
N PHE A 172 13.08 4.03 4.66
CA PHE A 172 13.11 3.39 3.35
C PHE A 172 12.15 4.07 2.37
N ALA A 173 10.94 4.42 2.82
CA ALA A 173 9.99 5.15 1.97
C ALA A 173 10.54 6.49 1.49
N LEU A 174 11.27 7.22 2.34
CA LEU A 174 11.92 8.48 1.97
C LEU A 174 13.03 8.28 0.93
N LYS A 175 13.78 7.17 1.00
CA LYS A 175 14.78 6.82 -0.03
C LYS A 175 14.10 6.50 -1.36
N ALA A 176 13.03 5.70 -1.33
CA ALA A 176 12.24 5.40 -2.52
C ALA A 176 11.66 6.68 -3.17
N ALA A 177 11.08 7.55 -2.35
CA ALA A 177 10.55 8.85 -2.80
C ALA A 177 11.65 9.75 -3.38
N ALA A 178 12.85 9.77 -2.78
CA ALA A 178 13.98 10.54 -3.30
C ALA A 178 14.48 10.03 -4.66
N THR A 179 14.49 8.71 -4.89
CA THR A 179 14.78 8.13 -6.21
C THR A 179 13.68 8.46 -7.23
N TYR A 180 12.42 8.47 -6.78
CA TYR A 180 11.27 8.63 -7.67
C TYR A 180 11.00 10.08 -8.07
N GLN A 181 11.21 11.03 -7.15
CA GLN A 181 10.92 12.45 -7.36
C GLN A 181 11.52 13.03 -8.65
N PRO A 182 12.82 12.88 -8.97
CA PRO A 182 13.38 13.45 -10.19
C PRO A 182 12.74 12.87 -11.46
N LEU A 183 12.40 11.58 -11.47
CA LEU A 183 11.73 10.93 -12.60
C LEU A 183 10.32 11.51 -12.82
N LEU A 184 9.58 11.77 -11.74
CA LEU A 184 8.27 12.41 -11.81
C LEU A 184 8.38 13.84 -12.35
N LEU A 185 9.36 14.60 -11.90
CA LEU A 185 9.59 15.97 -12.38
C LEU A 185 9.94 15.99 -13.87
N GLU A 186 10.78 15.07 -14.33
CA GLU A 186 11.07 14.89 -15.76
C GLU A 186 9.79 14.54 -16.54
N CYS A 187 8.94 13.68 -15.99
CA CYS A 187 7.68 13.25 -16.60
C CYS A 187 6.59 14.33 -16.68
N ILE A 188 6.64 15.32 -15.80
CA ILE A 188 5.76 16.49 -15.90
C ILE A 188 6.23 17.40 -17.05
N HIS A 189 7.55 17.49 -17.25
CA HIS A 189 8.13 18.31 -18.30
C HIS A 189 8.04 17.63 -19.68
N ASN A 190 8.34 16.34 -19.75
CA ASN A 190 8.39 15.52 -20.94
C ASN A 190 7.33 14.41 -20.88
N PRO A 191 6.63 14.10 -21.98
CA PRO A 191 5.64 13.02 -21.99
C PRO A 191 6.25 11.67 -21.59
N CYS A 192 5.57 10.95 -20.70
CA CYS A 192 5.85 9.55 -20.39
C CYS A 192 4.77 8.64 -20.94
N ASP A 193 5.14 7.42 -21.31
CA ASP A 193 4.20 6.45 -21.84
C ASP A 193 3.17 6.04 -20.77
N GLY A 194 1.89 6.27 -21.08
CA GLY A 194 0.76 5.90 -20.21
C GLY A 194 0.67 6.64 -18.88
N LEU A 195 1.55 7.60 -18.60
CA LEU A 195 1.55 8.40 -17.38
C LEU A 195 1.39 9.88 -17.74
N SER A 196 0.22 10.46 -17.46
CA SER A 196 -0.03 11.87 -17.74
C SER A 196 0.77 12.79 -16.83
N ALA A 197 1.05 14.02 -17.27
CA ALA A 197 1.74 15.01 -16.46
C ALA A 197 1.01 15.27 -15.13
N THR A 198 -0.33 15.29 -15.13
CA THR A 198 -1.13 15.40 -13.91
C THR A 198 -0.96 14.19 -12.99
N GLN A 199 -0.94 12.96 -13.54
CA GLN A 199 -0.69 11.76 -12.73
C GLN A 199 0.71 11.77 -12.10
N ALA A 200 1.71 12.31 -12.79
CA ALA A 200 3.05 12.52 -12.25
C ALA A 200 3.09 13.62 -11.17
N GLN A 201 2.38 14.73 -11.40
CA GLN A 201 2.22 15.83 -10.43
C GLN A 201 1.59 15.36 -9.11
N VAL A 202 0.53 14.56 -9.17
CA VAL A 202 -0.14 14.01 -7.98
C VAL A 202 0.84 13.17 -7.15
N ARG A 203 1.63 12.31 -7.80
CA ARG A 203 2.65 11.49 -7.14
C ARG A 203 3.79 12.34 -6.56
N ALA A 204 4.18 13.40 -7.26
CA ALA A 204 5.19 14.33 -6.78
C ALA A 204 4.73 15.02 -5.47
N TYR A 205 3.47 15.47 -5.40
CA TYR A 205 2.90 15.99 -4.15
C TYR A 205 2.86 14.94 -3.02
N THR A 206 2.54 13.69 -3.34
CA THR A 206 2.57 12.59 -2.35
C THR A 206 3.98 12.38 -1.78
N ASN A 207 5.01 12.37 -2.62
CA ASN A 207 6.42 12.26 -2.19
C ASN A 207 6.84 13.44 -1.30
N LEU A 208 6.47 14.66 -1.67
CA LEU A 208 6.74 15.85 -0.86
C LEU A 208 5.99 15.82 0.48
N SER A 209 4.79 15.25 0.50
CA SER A 209 4.01 15.04 1.73
C SER A 209 4.73 14.07 2.67
N LEU A 210 5.37 13.02 2.15
CA LEU A 210 6.19 12.11 2.96
C LEU A 210 7.40 12.81 3.59
N LEU A 211 8.12 13.65 2.83
CA LEU A 211 9.24 14.44 3.36
C LEU A 211 8.78 15.38 4.47
N ARG A 212 7.64 16.05 4.28
CA ARG A 212 7.06 16.95 5.28
C ARG A 212 6.61 16.20 6.53
N ASN A 213 5.96 15.05 6.38
CA ASN A 213 5.58 14.16 7.49
C ASN A 213 6.80 13.66 8.27
N ALA A 214 7.93 13.44 7.59
CA ALA A 214 9.21 13.10 8.20
C ALA A 214 9.95 14.31 8.82
N GLN A 215 9.29 15.47 8.90
CA GLN A 215 9.85 16.74 9.40
C GLN A 215 11.07 17.25 8.61
N LYS A 216 11.26 16.77 7.38
CA LYS A 216 12.26 17.31 6.44
C LYS A 216 11.68 18.51 5.70
N ILE A 217 11.20 19.50 6.46
CA ILE A 217 10.48 20.68 5.95
C ILE A 217 11.31 21.48 4.92
N PRO A 218 12.61 21.75 5.14
CA PRO A 218 13.41 22.47 4.15
C PRO A 218 13.47 21.76 2.80
N ASP A 219 13.67 20.44 2.80
CA ASP A 219 13.69 19.61 1.60
C ASP A 219 12.31 19.61 0.92
N ALA A 220 11.25 19.46 1.71
CA ALA A 220 9.88 19.47 1.21
C ALA A 220 9.47 20.81 0.58
N ASN A 221 9.87 21.95 1.16
CA ASN A 221 9.57 23.27 0.61
C ASN A 221 10.39 23.57 -0.65
N THR A 222 11.66 23.14 -0.66
CA THR A 222 12.52 23.26 -1.86
C THR A 222 11.94 22.45 -3.01
N GLY A 223 11.52 21.21 -2.73
CA GLY A 223 10.87 20.35 -3.70
C GLY A 223 9.52 20.90 -4.18
N LEU A 224 8.73 21.53 -3.30
CA LEU A 224 7.48 22.20 -3.68
C LEU A 224 7.75 23.35 -4.66
N ALA A 225 8.71 24.22 -4.37
CA ALA A 225 9.03 25.35 -5.23
C ALA A 225 9.50 24.87 -6.62
N MET A 226 10.28 23.80 -6.67
CA MET A 226 10.70 23.17 -7.93
C MET A 226 9.52 22.57 -8.70
N LEU A 227 8.63 21.85 -8.01
CA LEU A 227 7.44 21.27 -8.61
C LEU A 227 6.50 22.35 -9.17
N ASP A 228 6.21 23.40 -8.39
CA ASP A 228 5.36 24.53 -8.81
C ASP A 228 5.97 25.24 -10.05
N ALA A 229 7.30 25.41 -10.10
CA ALA A 229 7.98 25.98 -11.26
C ALA A 229 7.83 25.11 -12.52
N ILE A 230 8.01 23.79 -12.41
CA ILE A 230 7.87 22.85 -13.53
C ILE A 230 6.43 22.78 -14.04
N ILE A 231 5.45 22.79 -13.13
CA ILE A 231 4.02 22.82 -13.50
C ILE A 231 3.70 24.11 -14.27
N ALA A 232 4.24 25.25 -13.85
CA ALA A 232 3.99 26.53 -14.52
C ALA A 232 4.53 26.59 -15.96
N GLU A 233 5.54 25.79 -16.29
CA GLU A 233 6.09 25.64 -17.64
C GLU A 233 5.30 24.65 -18.51
N HIS A 234 4.43 23.85 -17.90
CA HIS A 234 3.68 22.81 -18.60
C HIS A 234 2.63 23.42 -19.54
N LYS A 235 2.68 23.04 -20.82
CA LYS A 235 1.86 23.67 -21.87
C LYS A 235 0.52 22.99 -22.12
N SER A 236 0.34 21.74 -21.69
CA SER A 236 -0.91 21.04 -21.88
C SER A 236 -1.93 21.49 -20.83
N VAL A 237 -3.18 21.69 -21.27
CA VAL A 237 -4.28 22.08 -20.39
C VAL A 237 -4.89 20.79 -19.83
N PRO A 238 -4.81 20.53 -18.51
CA PRO A 238 -5.42 19.36 -17.91
C PRO A 238 -6.95 19.39 -18.06
N SER A 239 -7.58 18.23 -18.10
CA SER A 239 -9.03 18.15 -17.98
C SER A 239 -9.52 18.69 -16.61
N PRO A 240 -10.82 19.04 -16.47
CA PRO A 240 -11.36 19.44 -15.17
C PRO A 240 -11.18 18.37 -14.08
N ALA A 241 -11.31 17.09 -14.44
CA ALA A 241 -11.10 15.97 -13.52
C ALA A 241 -9.63 15.86 -13.09
N GLU A 242 -8.69 16.00 -14.03
CA GLU A 242 -7.25 16.02 -13.72
C GLU A 242 -6.87 17.20 -12.83
N THR A 243 -7.39 18.39 -13.15
CA THR A 243 -7.20 19.61 -12.34
C THR A 243 -7.67 19.38 -10.91
N TYR A 244 -8.88 18.81 -10.75
CA TYR A 244 -9.42 18.49 -9.44
C TYR A 244 -8.52 17.55 -8.64
N VAL A 245 -8.05 16.44 -9.23
CA VAL A 245 -7.20 15.47 -8.51
C VAL A 245 -5.85 16.09 -8.16
N ALA A 246 -5.25 16.87 -9.06
CA ALA A 246 -4.00 17.60 -8.79
C ALA A 246 -4.16 18.63 -7.66
N ASP A 247 -5.25 19.39 -7.66
CA ASP A 247 -5.57 20.35 -6.62
C ASP A 247 -5.75 19.65 -5.27
N MET A 248 -6.45 18.51 -5.23
CA MET A 248 -6.61 17.73 -3.99
C MET A 248 -5.27 17.22 -3.45
N ALA A 249 -4.37 16.76 -4.31
CA ALA A 249 -3.03 16.35 -3.90
C ALA A 249 -2.22 17.52 -3.33
N ARG A 250 -2.30 18.70 -3.97
CA ARG A 250 -1.66 19.93 -3.48
C ARG A 250 -2.25 20.40 -2.15
N GLN A 251 -3.58 20.38 -2.02
CA GLN A 251 -4.26 20.76 -0.78
C GLN A 251 -3.87 19.84 0.37
N ARG A 252 -3.77 18.52 0.11
CA ARG A 252 -3.29 17.54 1.11
C ARG A 252 -1.88 17.89 1.60
N TYR A 253 -0.97 18.22 0.68
CA TYR A 253 0.38 18.67 1.04
C TYR A 253 0.34 19.95 1.90
N LEU A 254 -0.47 20.94 1.52
CA LEU A 254 -0.55 22.24 2.19
C LEU A 254 -1.23 22.17 3.57
N ALA A 255 -2.10 21.18 3.79
CA ALA A 255 -2.74 20.93 5.07
C ALA A 255 -1.76 20.45 6.14
N LEU A 256 -0.65 19.82 5.74
CA LEU A 256 0.38 19.35 6.67
C LEU A 256 1.02 20.52 7.42
N GLU A 257 1.26 20.32 8.71
CA GLU A 257 1.80 21.28 9.68
C GLU A 257 0.93 22.51 9.93
N LYS A 258 -0.27 22.54 9.35
CA LYS A 258 -1.28 23.55 9.68
C LYS A 258 -2.11 23.08 10.87
N PRO A 259 -2.65 24.02 11.66
CA PRO A 259 -3.67 23.69 12.65
C PRO A 259 -4.82 22.92 11.99
N PHE A 260 -5.30 21.87 12.64
CA PHE A 260 -6.44 21.11 12.17
C PHE A 260 -7.68 22.01 12.10
N PRO A 261 -8.40 22.03 10.97
CA PRO A 261 -9.50 22.97 10.78
C PRO A 261 -10.68 22.64 11.70
N LYS A 262 -11.36 23.68 12.18
CA LYS A 262 -12.59 23.51 12.96
C LYS A 262 -13.72 23.05 12.04
N ALA A 263 -14.32 21.91 12.35
CA ALA A 263 -15.46 21.38 11.60
C ALA A 263 -16.79 22.05 12.03
N THR A 264 -17.64 22.36 11.06
CA THR A 264 -19.05 22.68 11.33
C THR A 264 -19.80 21.37 11.54
N LEU A 265 -20.38 21.20 12.73
CA LEU A 265 -21.10 19.98 13.07
C LEU A 265 -22.54 20.04 12.55
N LEU A 266 -23.00 18.95 11.94
CA LEU A 266 -24.38 18.80 11.50
C LEU A 266 -25.28 18.28 12.63
N PRO A 267 -26.56 18.69 12.69
CA PRO A 267 -27.49 18.19 13.69
C PRO A 267 -27.67 16.67 13.58
N ARG A 268 -27.62 15.96 14.71
CA ARG A 268 -28.00 14.54 14.75
C ARG A 268 -29.50 14.36 14.96
N PRO A 269 -30.11 13.27 14.45
CA PRO A 269 -31.45 12.85 14.86
C PRO A 269 -31.55 12.71 16.39
N LYS A 270 -32.69 13.09 16.96
CA LYS A 270 -32.92 13.10 18.42
C LYS A 270 -32.61 11.74 19.06
N GLY A 271 -31.90 11.76 20.20
CA GLY A 271 -31.53 10.57 20.98
C GLY A 271 -30.05 10.17 20.89
N ASN A 272 -29.27 10.89 20.09
CA ASN A 272 -27.90 10.53 19.79
C ASN A 272 -26.94 11.66 20.22
N THR A 273 -26.49 11.63 21.49
CA THR A 273 -25.55 12.60 22.06
C THR A 273 -24.14 12.33 21.52
N GLY A 274 -23.90 12.65 20.26
CA GLY A 274 -22.58 12.52 19.65
C GLY A 274 -21.59 13.47 20.34
N ASN A 275 -20.43 12.94 20.72
CA ASN A 275 -19.31 13.76 21.18
C ASN A 275 -18.88 14.73 20.07
N THR A 276 -18.49 15.94 20.45
CA THR A 276 -17.88 16.90 19.55
C THR A 276 -16.57 16.35 18.99
N ILE A 277 -16.36 16.38 17.66
CA ILE A 277 -15.03 16.12 17.05
C ILE A 277 -13.99 17.06 17.66
N TYR A 278 -14.39 18.27 18.04
CA TYR A 278 -13.51 19.29 18.58
C TYR A 278 -13.70 19.44 20.09
N THR A 279 -12.75 18.92 20.87
CA THR A 279 -12.43 19.41 22.22
C THR A 279 -10.95 19.78 22.21
N ALA A 280 -10.56 20.79 22.99
CA ALA A 280 -9.17 21.23 23.12
C ALA A 280 -8.19 20.03 23.22
N PRO A 281 -6.95 20.14 22.71
CA PRO A 281 -6.00 19.03 22.66
C PRO A 281 -5.87 18.40 24.05
N ALA A 282 -6.36 17.16 24.17
CA ALA A 282 -6.46 16.45 25.44
C ALA A 282 -5.34 15.40 25.60
N ALA A 283 -4.61 15.10 24.52
CA ALA A 283 -3.59 14.06 24.46
C ALA A 283 -2.37 14.55 23.66
N ASN A 284 -1.28 13.77 23.70
CA ASN A 284 -0.05 14.10 22.95
C ASN A 284 -0.22 13.96 21.42
N ALA A 285 -1.23 13.21 20.97
CA ALA A 285 -1.65 13.14 19.56
C ALA A 285 -3.17 12.92 19.45
N ASN A 286 -3.77 13.31 18.33
CA ASN A 286 -5.17 13.01 18.03
C ASN A 286 -5.27 12.31 16.67
N LEU A 287 -6.00 11.21 16.60
CA LEU A 287 -6.36 10.51 15.36
C LEU A 287 -7.83 10.77 15.07
N TYR A 288 -8.10 11.41 13.94
CA TYR A 288 -9.42 11.64 13.40
C TYR A 288 -9.71 10.61 12.32
N LEU A 289 -10.75 9.81 12.49
CA LEU A 289 -11.21 8.81 11.53
C LEU A 289 -12.49 9.32 10.85
N PHE A 290 -12.43 9.51 9.54
CA PHE A 290 -13.54 9.94 8.70
C PHE A 290 -14.10 8.75 7.93
N VAL A 291 -15.41 8.54 8.05
CA VAL A 291 -16.11 7.40 7.45
C VAL A 291 -17.40 7.90 6.80
N PRO A 292 -17.69 7.53 5.54
CA PRO A 292 -19.01 7.79 4.95
C PRO A 292 -20.10 7.18 5.82
N GLU A 293 -21.16 7.93 6.12
CA GLU A 293 -22.28 7.40 6.91
C GLU A 293 -22.97 6.19 6.25
N THR A 294 -22.78 6.06 4.93
CA THR A 294 -23.32 5.02 4.05
C THR A 294 -22.39 3.81 3.89
N CYS A 295 -21.23 3.78 4.55
CA CYS A 295 -20.25 2.73 4.34
C CYS A 295 -20.68 1.40 4.98
N GLY A 296 -21.29 0.51 4.18
CA GLY A 296 -21.75 -0.81 4.62
C GLY A 296 -20.64 -1.71 5.19
N GLY A 297 -19.41 -1.58 4.70
CA GLY A 297 -18.24 -2.35 5.16
C GLY A 297 -17.50 -1.76 6.37
N CYS A 298 -17.84 -0.54 6.82
CA CYS A 298 -17.02 0.18 7.81
C CYS A 298 -17.32 -0.16 9.27
N LYS A 299 -18.28 -1.05 9.55
CA LYS A 299 -18.60 -1.46 10.92
C LYS A 299 -17.40 -2.09 11.64
N ALA A 300 -16.67 -2.98 10.95
CA ALA A 300 -15.47 -3.61 11.50
C ALA A 300 -14.38 -2.59 11.82
N LEU A 301 -14.16 -1.63 10.90
CA LEU A 301 -13.22 -0.53 11.06
C LEU A 301 -13.53 0.30 12.32
N LEU A 302 -14.79 0.69 12.51
CA LEU A 302 -15.24 1.48 13.67
C LEU A 302 -15.13 0.71 14.99
N GLN A 303 -15.44 -0.59 14.98
CA GLN A 303 -15.28 -1.45 16.16
C GLN A 303 -13.81 -1.53 16.58
N GLN A 304 -12.91 -1.75 15.63
CA GLN A 304 -11.46 -1.81 15.89
C GLN A 304 -10.90 -0.46 16.36
N ALA A 305 -11.33 0.65 15.75
CA ALA A 305 -10.97 1.99 16.20
C ALA A 305 -11.39 2.23 17.66
N GLY A 306 -12.58 1.76 18.05
CA GLY A 306 -13.06 1.80 19.43
C GLY A 306 -12.24 0.95 20.41
N VAL A 307 -11.73 -0.21 19.97
CA VAL A 307 -10.82 -1.04 20.78
C VAL A 307 -9.49 -0.34 20.98
N ILE A 308 -8.87 0.18 19.92
CA ILE A 308 -7.61 0.94 20.01
C ILE A 308 -7.78 2.16 20.92
N SER A 309 -8.88 2.91 20.78
CA SER A 309 -9.13 4.10 21.60
C SER A 309 -9.08 3.83 23.10
N LYS A 310 -9.49 2.64 23.56
CA LYS A 310 -9.46 2.27 24.98
C LYS A 310 -8.05 1.97 25.49
N GLY A 311 -7.13 1.59 24.60
CA GLY A 311 -5.75 1.25 24.95
C GLY A 311 -4.77 2.42 24.92
N LEU A 312 -5.17 3.58 24.39
CA LEU A 312 -4.26 4.72 24.18
C LEU A 312 -4.05 5.62 25.40
N ASN A 313 -4.95 5.59 26.40
CA ASN A 313 -4.90 6.46 27.60
C ASN A 313 -4.60 7.94 27.22
N ASP A 314 -3.69 8.61 27.94
CA ASP A 314 -3.30 10.00 27.68
C ASP A 314 -2.34 10.17 26.49
N ARG A 315 -1.87 9.06 25.89
CA ARG A 315 -0.89 9.12 24.79
C ARG A 315 -1.51 9.67 23.51
N ALA A 316 -2.72 9.24 23.18
CA ALA A 316 -3.43 9.70 22.01
C ALA A 316 -4.94 9.58 22.17
N SER A 317 -5.70 10.43 21.48
CA SER A 317 -7.16 10.31 21.39
C SER A 317 -7.60 9.84 20.00
N VAL A 318 -8.66 9.03 19.92
CA VAL A 318 -9.30 8.65 18.66
C VAL A 318 -10.66 9.32 18.59
N ARG A 319 -10.92 10.01 17.48
CA ARG A 319 -12.13 10.80 17.24
C ARG A 319 -12.75 10.34 15.93
N ILE A 320 -14.02 9.98 15.98
CA ILE A 320 -14.73 9.43 14.82
C ILE A 320 -15.69 10.48 14.27
N ALA A 321 -15.64 10.68 12.96
CA ALA A 321 -16.48 11.58 12.20
C ALA A 321 -17.20 10.81 11.10
N LEU A 322 -18.53 10.91 11.07
CA LEU A 322 -19.34 10.41 9.97
C LEU A 322 -19.49 11.54 8.94
N LEU A 323 -19.18 11.22 7.68
CA LEU A 323 -19.33 12.13 6.56
C LEU A 323 -20.76 12.00 6.04
N HIS A 324 -21.47 13.12 6.08
CA HIS A 324 -22.80 13.25 5.51
C HIS A 324 -22.70 13.70 4.05
N SER A 325 -23.40 12.99 3.18
CA SER A 325 -23.56 13.36 1.77
C SER A 325 -25.02 13.75 1.54
N GLU A 326 -25.25 14.83 0.78
CA GLU A 326 -26.62 15.28 0.44
C GLU A 326 -27.33 14.34 -0.54
N ILE A 327 -26.61 13.39 -1.15
CA ILE A 327 -27.17 12.38 -2.04
C ILE A 327 -27.93 11.35 -1.19
N PRO A 328 -29.22 11.07 -1.45
CA PRO A 328 -29.97 10.10 -0.66
C PRO A 328 -29.33 8.73 -0.80
N ALA A 329 -28.76 8.25 0.31
CA ALA A 329 -28.46 6.83 0.43
C ALA A 329 -29.77 6.05 0.42
N ASP A 330 -29.79 4.88 -0.23
CA ASP A 330 -30.93 3.97 -0.12
C ASP A 330 -31.20 3.68 1.37
N PRO A 331 -32.36 4.07 1.93
CA PRO A 331 -32.68 3.84 3.33
C PRO A 331 -32.61 2.37 3.74
N ALA A 332 -32.76 1.44 2.79
CA ALA A 332 -32.66 0.00 3.01
C ALA A 332 -31.20 -0.52 3.04
N ALA A 333 -30.25 0.22 2.45
CA ALA A 333 -28.82 -0.11 2.46
C ALA A 333 -28.07 0.44 3.70
N LEU A 334 -28.74 1.28 4.49
CA LEU A 334 -28.17 1.86 5.70
C LEU A 334 -28.36 0.91 6.90
N GLN A 335 -27.30 0.22 7.33
CA GLN A 335 -27.17 -0.03 8.77
C GLN A 335 -26.66 1.26 9.38
N PRO A 336 -27.49 2.02 10.12
CA PRO A 336 -27.05 3.31 10.58
C PRO A 336 -25.90 3.12 11.59
N LEU A 337 -24.72 3.63 11.21
CA LEU A 337 -23.58 3.81 12.11
C LEU A 337 -23.89 4.84 13.22
N SER A 338 -25.14 5.32 13.28
CA SER A 338 -25.70 6.16 14.33
C SER A 338 -25.54 5.55 15.72
N SER A 339 -25.37 4.23 15.87
CA SER A 339 -25.06 3.61 17.17
C SER A 339 -23.66 3.96 17.70
N PHE A 340 -22.75 4.46 16.86
CA PHE A 340 -21.44 4.93 17.28
C PHE A 340 -21.48 6.39 17.75
N SER A 341 -20.82 6.66 18.88
CA SER A 341 -20.54 8.04 19.31
C SER A 341 -19.49 8.65 18.38
N ALA A 342 -19.98 9.43 17.43
CA ALA A 342 -19.20 10.13 16.42
C ALA A 342 -19.83 11.52 16.23
N ALA A 343 -19.15 12.47 15.59
CA ALA A 343 -19.86 13.66 15.11
C ALA A 343 -20.23 13.49 13.64
N LEU A 344 -21.20 14.28 13.20
CA LEU A 344 -21.63 14.33 11.80
C LEU A 344 -21.05 15.60 11.18
N VAL A 345 -20.35 15.47 10.05
CA VAL A 345 -19.72 16.59 9.34
C VAL A 345 -20.04 16.52 7.84
N PRO A 346 -20.09 17.66 7.14
CA PRO A 346 -20.23 17.67 5.69
C PRO A 346 -19.03 16.98 5.02
N GLU A 347 -19.26 16.27 3.92
CA GLU A 347 -18.19 15.68 3.09
C GLU A 347 -17.17 16.74 2.61
N GLU A 348 -17.62 17.96 2.35
CA GLU A 348 -16.76 19.10 1.97
C GLU A 348 -15.66 19.42 3.00
N PHE A 349 -15.87 19.05 4.27
CA PHE A 349 -14.85 19.25 5.31
C PHE A 349 -13.56 18.49 5.01
N VAL A 350 -13.67 17.22 4.57
CA VAL A 350 -12.48 16.41 4.26
C VAL A 350 -11.87 16.77 2.91
N ARG A 351 -12.66 17.32 1.98
CA ARG A 351 -12.15 17.88 0.71
C ARG A 351 -11.25 19.09 0.96
N GLY A 352 -11.57 19.92 1.97
CA GLY A 352 -10.68 20.99 2.43
C GLY A 352 -9.31 20.52 2.94
N LEU A 353 -9.15 19.23 3.25
CA LEU A 353 -7.89 18.59 3.62
C LEU A 353 -7.24 17.82 2.45
N GLY A 354 -7.78 17.93 1.24
CA GLY A 354 -7.32 17.19 0.06
C GLY A 354 -7.58 15.69 0.14
N ILE A 355 -8.57 15.24 0.93
CA ILE A 355 -8.97 13.83 1.03
C ILE A 355 -10.00 13.54 -0.07
N THR A 356 -9.66 12.61 -0.96
CA THR A 356 -10.50 12.17 -2.08
C THR A 356 -11.16 10.83 -1.83
N ASP A 357 -10.50 9.98 -1.05
CA ASP A 357 -10.89 8.60 -0.82
C ASP A 357 -11.16 8.40 0.66
N THR A 358 -12.30 7.79 0.97
CA THR A 358 -12.72 7.51 2.34
C THR A 358 -13.15 6.05 2.46
N PRO A 359 -12.92 5.38 3.61
CA PRO A 359 -12.48 5.93 4.90
C PRO A 359 -11.07 6.53 4.90
N ALA A 360 -10.86 7.53 5.76
CA ALA A 360 -9.58 8.23 5.86
C ALA A 360 -9.24 8.58 7.30
N ILE A 361 -7.95 8.75 7.58
CA ILE A 361 -7.46 9.28 8.84
C ILE A 361 -6.68 10.58 8.68
N VAL A 362 -6.75 11.39 9.72
CA VAL A 362 -5.85 12.53 9.94
C VAL A 362 -5.26 12.39 11.33
N VAL A 363 -3.95 12.52 11.46
CA VAL A 363 -3.27 12.52 12.76
C VAL A 363 -2.70 13.89 13.03
N THR A 364 -2.95 14.43 14.21
CA THR A 364 -2.37 15.69 14.70
C THR A 364 -1.48 15.43 15.90
N ASP A 365 -0.57 16.36 16.17
CA ASP A 365 0.19 16.40 17.41
C ASP A 365 -0.56 17.12 18.55
N LYS A 366 0.14 17.31 19.67
CA LYS A 366 -0.31 18.03 20.88
C LYS A 366 -0.65 19.51 20.62
N GLN A 367 -0.06 20.12 19.60
CA GLN A 367 -0.35 21.50 19.18
C GLN A 367 -1.48 21.56 18.15
N ASP A 368 -2.19 20.45 17.92
CA ASP A 368 -3.26 20.31 16.93
C ASP A 368 -2.79 20.58 15.49
N GLN A 369 -1.48 20.44 15.21
CA GLN A 369 -0.96 20.53 13.85
C GLN A 369 -1.11 19.19 13.14
N VAL A 370 -1.56 19.21 11.90
CA VAL A 370 -1.70 18.01 11.08
C VAL A 370 -0.32 17.42 10.76
N ARG A 371 -0.10 16.15 11.09
CA ARG A 371 1.15 15.42 10.89
C ARG A 371 1.05 14.28 9.89
N PHE A 372 -0.17 13.82 9.60
CA PHE A 372 -0.38 12.71 8.69
C PHE A 372 -1.81 12.73 8.13
N ILE A 373 -1.96 12.41 6.86
CA ILE A 373 -3.25 12.25 6.17
C ILE A 373 -3.15 11.02 5.26
N SER A 374 -4.11 10.09 5.34
CA SER A 374 -4.16 8.92 4.46
C SER A 374 -5.58 8.37 4.35
N SER A 375 -5.90 7.74 3.22
CA SER A 375 -7.00 6.78 3.15
C SER A 375 -6.66 5.53 3.96
N VAL A 376 -7.67 4.82 4.45
CA VAL A 376 -7.50 3.64 5.30
C VAL A 376 -8.44 2.50 4.92
N ASP A 377 -7.97 1.28 5.17
CA ASP A 377 -8.73 0.04 5.09
C ASP A 377 -8.93 -0.58 6.48
N THR A 378 -9.61 -1.73 6.54
CA THR A 378 -9.91 -2.45 7.79
C THR A 378 -8.68 -2.98 8.53
N ASN A 379 -7.50 -3.04 7.91
CA ASN A 379 -6.28 -3.55 8.55
C ASN A 379 -5.50 -2.44 9.27
N TRP A 380 -5.92 -1.17 9.17
CA TRP A 380 -5.23 -0.07 9.85
C TRP A 380 -5.31 -0.13 11.38
N PHE A 381 -6.41 -0.67 11.91
CA PHE A 381 -6.73 -0.65 13.34
C PHE A 381 -6.63 -2.02 14.02
N ILE A 382 -5.93 -2.98 13.41
CA ILE A 382 -5.59 -4.24 14.09
C ILE A 382 -4.52 -3.99 15.18
N ALA A 383 -4.33 -4.95 16.08
CA ALA A 383 -3.25 -4.88 17.08
C ALA A 383 -1.89 -4.76 16.38
N ASN A 384 -1.06 -3.80 16.80
CA ASN A 384 0.20 -3.41 16.11
C ASN A 384 0.01 -2.98 14.65
N GLY A 385 -1.21 -2.54 14.29
CA GLY A 385 -1.55 -2.05 12.97
C GLY A 385 -0.94 -0.68 12.65
N ARG A 386 -1.17 -0.24 11.41
CA ARG A 386 -0.62 1.01 10.86
C ARG A 386 -0.97 2.25 11.68
N ALA A 387 -2.18 2.32 12.25
CA ALA A 387 -2.60 3.47 13.05
C ALA A 387 -1.72 3.70 14.28
N LEU A 388 -1.33 2.63 14.98
CA LEU A 388 -0.45 2.72 16.15
C LEU A 388 0.96 3.17 15.77
N LEU A 389 1.51 2.66 14.66
CA LEU A 389 2.83 3.05 14.17
C LEU A 389 2.89 4.55 13.82
N VAL A 390 1.81 5.10 13.24
CA VAL A 390 1.72 6.54 12.96
C VAL A 390 1.61 7.34 14.25
N LEU A 391 0.77 6.91 15.19
CA LEU A 391 0.62 7.57 16.49
C LEU A 391 1.93 7.57 17.29
N ASP A 392 2.61 6.43 17.37
CA ASP A 392 3.90 6.28 18.06
C ASP A 392 4.95 7.23 17.50
N ARG A 393 4.99 7.38 16.16
CA ARG A 393 5.87 8.34 15.48
C ARG A 393 5.56 9.77 15.88
N VAL A 394 4.28 10.18 15.78
CA VAL A 394 3.88 11.56 16.11
C VAL A 394 4.12 11.88 17.58
N VAL A 395 3.93 10.92 18.48
CA VAL A 395 4.19 11.09 19.92
C VAL A 395 5.70 11.11 20.22
N GLY A 396 6.48 10.16 19.69
CA GLY A 396 7.93 10.08 19.94
C GLY A 396 8.72 11.27 19.39
N ASP A 397 8.26 11.85 18.28
CA ASP A 397 8.81 13.09 17.72
C ASP A 397 8.66 14.31 18.65
N GLN A 398 7.75 14.28 19.63
CA GLN A 398 7.57 15.35 20.61
C GLN A 398 8.55 15.22 21.77
N GLU A 399 8.79 13.99 22.25
CA GLU A 399 9.70 13.73 23.37
C GLU A 399 11.15 14.10 23.04
N THR A 400 11.57 13.89 21.79
CA THR A 400 12.90 14.28 21.30
C THR A 400 13.09 15.80 21.17
N LYS A 401 12.01 16.58 21.06
CA LYS A 401 12.08 18.06 21.04
C LYS A 401 12.05 18.69 22.43
N GLU A 402 11.56 17.98 23.44
CA GLU A 402 11.52 18.45 24.83
C GLU A 402 12.82 18.14 25.61
N GLU A 403 13.77 17.41 25.03
CA GLU A 403 15.05 17.07 25.70
C GLU A 403 16.03 18.28 25.76
N LYS A 404 15.84 19.07 26.84
CA LYS A 404 16.67 20.08 27.50
C LYS A 404 17.56 21.05 26.67
N PRO A 405 17.38 22.39 26.85
CA PRO A 405 18.45 23.33 26.50
C PRO A 405 19.69 23.04 27.36
N PRO A 406 20.91 23.25 26.83
CA PRO A 406 22.14 23.01 27.57
C PRO A 406 22.12 23.82 28.85
N ALA A 407 22.35 23.15 29.98
CA ALA A 407 22.55 23.82 31.25
C ALA A 407 23.72 24.81 31.09
N LYS A 408 23.42 26.10 31.28
CA LYS A 408 24.41 27.18 31.27
C LYS A 408 25.30 27.10 32.50
#